data_AF-A0A7C7MC63-F1
#
_entry.id   AF-A0A7C7MC63-F1
#
_cell.length_a   1.000
_cell.length_b   1.000
_cell.length_c   1.000
_cell.angle_alpha   90.00
_cell.angle_beta   90.00
_cell.angle_gamma   90.00
#
_symmetry.space_group_name_H-M   'P 1'
#
loop_
_entity.id
_entity.type
_entity.pdbx_description
1 polymer ?
#
loop_
_entity_poly.entity_id
_entity_poly.type
_entity_poly.pdbx_seq_one_letter_code
_entity_poly.pdbx_strand_id
1 'polypeptide(L)'
;MKILILNGPNLNLLGIREPEIYGTETLDDISDWLNQQPDANPHDITWFQSNHEGDLIDQVHESMNLFDGIILNPGALTHYSYA
;
A
#
# COMPACT_ATOMS: atom_id res chain seq x y z
N MET A 1 10.66 0.81 -13.50
CA MET A 1 9.19 0.95 -13.66
C MET A 1 8.68 1.86 -12.57
N LYS A 2 7.60 2.60 -12.81
CA LYS A 2 6.85 3.35 -11.80
C LYS A 2 5.81 2.43 -11.16
N ILE A 3 5.92 2.21 -9.86
CA ILE A 3 5.04 1.31 -9.11
C ILE A 3 4.37 2.11 -8.00
N LEU A 4 3.05 1.99 -7.90
CA LEU A 4 2.27 2.53 -6.79
C LEU A 4 1.95 1.41 -5.80
N ILE A 5 2.29 1.59 -4.54
CA ILE A 5 1.87 0.72 -3.44
C ILE A 5 0.72 1.41 -2.70
N LEU A 6 -0.47 0.83 -2.81
CA LEU A 6 -1.71 1.37 -2.28
C LEU A 6 -2.19 0.54 -1.08
N ASN A 7 -2.38 1.18 0.07
CA ASN A 7 -2.77 0.52 1.32
C ASN A 7 -4.10 1.07 1.84
N GLY A 8 -5.06 0.18 2.07
CA GLY A 8 -6.40 0.51 2.53
C GLY A 8 -6.54 0.63 4.06
N PRO A 9 -7.78 0.53 4.55
CA PRO A 9 -8.08 0.84 5.94
C PRO A 9 -7.37 -0.05 6.96
N ASN A 10 -6.97 0.58 8.07
CA ASN A 10 -6.28 -0.01 9.23
C ASN A 10 -4.82 -0.43 9.01
N LEU A 11 -4.29 -0.40 7.79
CA LEU A 11 -2.88 -0.78 7.55
C LEU A 11 -1.88 0.22 8.14
N ASN A 12 -2.32 1.45 8.42
CA ASN A 12 -1.57 2.41 9.22
C ASN A 12 -1.40 2.00 10.69
N LEU A 13 -2.08 0.94 11.15
CA LEU A 13 -1.98 0.42 12.52
C LEU A 13 -1.12 -0.87 12.61
N LEU A 14 -0.46 -1.27 11.52
CA LEU A 14 0.51 -2.37 11.55
C LEU A 14 1.61 -2.10 12.59
N GLY A 15 2.09 -3.17 13.23
CA GLY A 15 3.03 -3.11 14.35
C GLY A 15 2.42 -2.72 15.71
N ILE A 16 1.17 -2.23 15.74
CA ILE A 16 0.47 -1.86 16.99
C ILE A 16 -0.68 -2.82 17.30
N ARG A 17 -1.46 -3.18 16.27
CA ARG A 17 -2.68 -3.99 16.42
C ARG A 17 -2.40 -5.47 16.17
N GLU A 18 -2.84 -6.33 17.09
CA GLU A 18 -2.83 -7.80 16.96
C GLU A 18 -1.49 -8.32 16.37
N PRO A 19 -0.34 -7.97 16.98
CA PRO A 19 0.98 -8.27 16.41
C PRO A 19 1.25 -9.77 16.26
N GLU A 20 0.59 -10.60 17.07
CA GLU A 20 0.60 -12.06 16.94
C GLU A 20 -0.04 -12.58 15.64
N ILE A 21 -0.87 -11.77 14.98
CA ILE A 21 -1.49 -12.06 13.69
C ILE A 21 -0.78 -11.34 12.55
N TYR A 22 -0.47 -10.05 12.72
CA TYR A 22 -0.03 -9.16 11.64
C TYR A 22 1.48 -8.84 11.62
N GLY A 23 2.24 -9.32 12.60
CA GLY A 23 3.65 -8.98 12.76
C GLY A 23 3.84 -7.71 13.60
N THR A 24 5.11 -7.44 13.91
CA THR A 24 5.51 -6.28 14.74
C THR A 24 5.98 -5.10 13.89
N GLU A 25 6.17 -5.32 12.60
CA GLU A 25 6.61 -4.32 11.63
C GLU A 25 5.50 -3.31 11.35
N THR A 26 5.83 -2.03 11.38
CA THR A 26 4.94 -0.95 10.95
C THR A 26 4.91 -0.83 9.43
N LEU A 27 3.96 -0.07 8.89
CA LEU A 27 3.92 0.21 7.45
C LEU A 27 5.19 0.95 6.98
N ASP A 28 5.74 1.83 7.82
CA ASP A 28 7.00 2.53 7.56
C ASP A 28 8.19 1.56 7.55
N ASP A 29 8.26 0.61 8.49
CA ASP A 29 9.31 -0.42 8.51
C ASP A 29 9.30 -1.26 7.22
N ILE A 30 8.11 -1.62 6.75
CA ILE A 30 7.93 -2.38 5.49
C ILE A 30 8.37 -1.53 4.29
N SER A 31 8.02 -0.25 4.27
CA SER A 31 8.43 0.68 3.22
C SER A 31 9.94 0.83 3.15
N ASP A 32 10.58 1.07 4.30
CA ASP A 32 12.03 1.21 4.40
C ASP A 32 12.74 -0.08 4.01
N TRP A 33 12.23 -1.23 4.45
CA TRP A 33 12.78 -2.53 4.07
C TRP A 33 12.72 -2.77 2.57
N LEU A 34 11.57 -2.48 1.92
CA LEU A 34 11.42 -2.67 0.48
C LEU A 34 12.36 -1.75 -0.30
N ASN A 35 12.43 -0.48 0.08
CA ASN A 35 13.26 0.53 -0.59
C ASN A 35 14.76 0.22 -0.47
N GLN A 36 15.17 -0.60 0.50
CA GLN A 36 16.55 -1.06 0.66
C GLN A 36 16.89 -2.31 -0.17
N GLN A 37 15.91 -2.98 -0.79
CA GLN A 37 16.18 -4.18 -1.57
C GLN A 37 16.88 -3.84 -2.89
N PRO A 38 17.96 -4.57 -3.27
CA PRO A 38 18.65 -4.34 -4.54
C PRO A 38 17.72 -4.44 -5.76
N ASP A 39 16.74 -5.33 -5.69
CA ASP A 39 15.76 -5.56 -6.74
C ASP A 39 14.71 -4.43 -6.83
N ALA A 40 14.55 -3.61 -5.79
CA ALA A 40 13.67 -2.45 -5.79
C ALA A 40 14.34 -1.20 -6.40
N ASN A 41 15.67 -1.09 -6.31
CA ASN A 41 16.46 0.05 -6.77
C ASN A 41 16.22 0.51 -8.24
N PRO A 42 15.98 -0.38 -9.24
CA PRO A 42 15.67 0.06 -10.60
C PRO A 42 14.22 0.57 -10.79
N HIS A 43 13.40 0.56 -9.73
CA HIS A 43 12.00 0.99 -9.75
C HIS A 43 11.80 2.30 -9.01
N ASP A 44 10.84 3.10 -9.48
CA ASP A 44 10.36 4.32 -8.82
C ASP A 44 9.09 3.94 -8.06
N ILE A 45 9.21 3.77 -6.74
CA ILE A 45 8.15 3.25 -5.88
C ILE A 45 7.51 4.41 -5.11
N THR A 46 6.21 4.60 -5.32
CA THR A 46 5.39 5.57 -4.58
C THR A 46 4.47 4.83 -3.63
N TRP A 47 4.32 5.36 -2.41
CA TRP A 47 3.47 4.79 -1.36
C TRP A 47 2.28 5.69 -1.07
N PHE A 48 1.10 5.10 -0.89
CA PHE A 48 -0.11 5.79 -0.47
C PHE A 48 -0.92 4.90 0.48
N GLN A 49 -1.47 5.51 1.54
CA GLN A 49 -2.36 4.84 2.48
C GLN A 49 -3.56 5.73 2.77
N SER A 50 -4.76 5.15 2.77
CA SER A 50 -5.95 5.83 3.29
C SER A 50 -6.92 4.86 3.96
N ASN A 51 -7.66 5.41 4.93
CA ASN A 51 -8.81 4.74 5.56
C ASN A 51 -10.13 5.02 4.82
N HIS A 52 -10.11 5.83 3.76
CA HIS A 52 -11.28 6.16 2.96
C HIS A 52 -11.24 5.40 1.63
N GLU A 53 -12.33 4.66 1.34
CA GLU A 53 -12.50 3.94 0.07
C GLU A 53 -12.39 4.89 -1.14
N GLY A 54 -13.01 6.07 -1.04
CA GLY A 54 -12.95 7.10 -2.09
C GLY A 54 -11.54 7.54 -2.44
N ASP A 55 -10.68 7.78 -1.44
CA ASP A 55 -9.28 8.17 -1.68
C ASP A 55 -8.51 7.08 -2.44
N LEU A 56 -8.79 5.80 -2.16
CA LEU A 56 -8.15 4.69 -2.86
C LEU A 56 -8.65 4.60 -4.31
N ILE A 57 -9.95 4.80 -4.54
CA ILE A 57 -10.54 4.85 -5.89
C ILE A 57 -9.95 6.01 -6.69
N ASP A 58 -9.89 7.20 -6.09
CA ASP A 58 -9.33 8.40 -6.71
C ASP A 58 -7.85 8.18 -7.05
N GLN A 59 -7.07 7.62 -6.12
CA GLN A 59 -5.67 7.31 -6.37
C GLN A 59 -5.49 6.27 -7.49
N VAL A 60 -6.38 5.28 -7.62
CA VAL A 60 -6.38 4.35 -8.75
C VAL A 60 -6.66 5.08 -10.07
N HIS A 61 -7.66 5.95 -10.11
CA HIS A 61 -7.96 6.74 -11.31
C HIS A 61 -6.82 7.69 -11.70
N GLU A 62 -6.25 8.40 -10.72
CA GLU A 62 -5.13 9.31 -10.93
C GLU A 62 -3.86 8.58 -11.38
N SER A 63 -3.67 7.33 -10.95
CA SER A 63 -2.52 6.53 -11.34
C SER A 63 -2.51 6.11 -12.82
N MET A 64 -3.66 6.22 -13.51
CA MET A 64 -3.80 5.81 -14.91
C MET A 64 -2.82 6.59 -15.80
N ASN A 65 -2.01 5.86 -16.57
CA ASN A 65 -0.96 6.39 -17.45
C ASN A 65 0.22 7.08 -16.73
N LEU A 66 0.24 7.11 -15.39
CA LEU A 66 1.37 7.62 -14.59
C LEU A 66 2.25 6.50 -14.05
N PHE A 67 1.64 5.35 -13.74
CA PHE A 67 2.32 4.18 -13.18
C PHE A 67 2.24 2.99 -14.14
N ASP A 68 3.29 2.16 -14.11
CA ASP A 68 3.35 0.90 -14.86
C ASP A 68 2.59 -0.23 -14.15
N GLY A 69 2.31 -0.08 -12.85
CA GLY A 69 1.55 -1.06 -12.07
C GLY A 69 1.21 -0.58 -10.65
N ILE A 70 0.22 -1.23 -10.05
CA ILE A 70 -0.23 -1.01 -8.68
C ILE A 70 -0.10 -2.31 -7.88
N ILE A 71 0.51 -2.24 -6.71
CA ILE A 71 0.45 -3.28 -5.67
C ILE A 71 -0.56 -2.79 -4.63
N LEU A 72 -1.66 -3.50 -4.48
CA LEU A 72 -2.79 -3.07 -3.65
C LEU A 72 -3.01 -4.04 -2.49
N ASN A 73 -2.99 -3.53 -1.27
CA ASN A 73 -3.56 -4.18 -0.10
C ASN A 73 -4.76 -3.34 0.39
N PRO A 74 -6.01 -3.66 0.00
CA PRO A 74 -7.18 -2.88 0.40
C PRO A 74 -7.59 -3.06 1.86
N GLY A 75 -6.90 -3.90 2.63
CA GLY A 75 -7.33 -4.28 3.98
C GLY A 75 -8.74 -4.89 3.95
N ALA A 76 -9.62 -4.42 4.85
CA ALA A 76 -10.99 -4.92 4.95
C ALA A 76 -11.83 -4.70 3.67
N LEU A 77 -11.52 -3.68 2.86
CA LEU A 77 -12.27 -3.36 1.64
C LEU A 77 -12.20 -4.50 0.61
N THR A 78 -11.17 -5.35 0.67
CA THR A 78 -11.01 -6.54 -0.19
C THR A 78 -12.26 -7.42 -0.26
N HIS A 79 -13.05 -7.44 0.83
CA HIS A 79 -14.15 -8.37 0.97
C HIS A 79 -15.51 -7.83 0.52
N TYR A 80 -15.66 -6.52 0.33
CA TYR A 80 -16.97 -5.92 0.10
C TYR A 80 -16.99 -4.69 -0.81
N SER A 81 -15.83 -4.10 -1.12
CA SER A 81 -15.72 -2.96 -2.04
C SER A 81 -15.90 -3.43 -3.48
N TYR A 82 -17.13 -3.33 -3.99
CA TYR A 82 -17.44 -3.54 -5.42
C TYR A 82 -17.24 -2.27 -6.27
N ALA A 83 -17.09 -1.12 -5.61
CA ALA A 83 -16.89 0.19 -6.25
C ALA A 83 -15.59 0.25 -7.06
#